data_AF-A0A6G1JFW9-F1
#
_entry.id   AF-A0A6G1JFW9-F1
#
_cell.length_a   1.000
_cell.length_b   1.000
_cell.length_c   1.000
_cell.angle_alpha   90.00
_cell.angle_beta   90.00
_cell.angle_gamma   90.00
#
_symmetry.space_group_name_H-M   'P 1'
#
loop_
_entity.id
_entity.type
_entity.pdbx_description
1 polymer ?
#
loop_
_entity_poly.entity_id
_entity_poly.type
_entity_poly.pdbx_seq_one_letter_code
_entity_poly.pdbx_strand_id
1 'polypeptide(L)'
;MRSNAQPTQELNPLEESTYEVLHYETSDDEGHTASVASTTPDDVSTFDDDDDDFEQEFVDDPAQDPEPAAADASDLHTFSGVHDSTLTETPHLDASESTRVIRLQEEPNAEDAGIDAWGVHKEFTEAQSSDGILSRYGRSETRLTVRAALSERYLPVGGSFNVLYIGNIENWYKEAIETHVHAALHTSPGPSRSIMMRGQMEPYGPVVTADHCSNIKVLEEAGKDTGITVTLDDGSELTVGTRKAQRNADSNLLPDLVVFWYPQSELPAPEVSKFPVACEAFERHQIPCLHVATNWRFHLHSKGFAGNKSLRFCVEGRDDDQSDFEQQESIPVDVYTFLNLDPSQLNRHLAALAAPTGAANSSNLAAPARKFS
;
A
#
# COMPACT_ATOMS: atom_id res chain seq x y z
N MET A 1 -40.23 51.12 51.66
CA MET A 1 -40.28 50.10 52.73
C MET A 1 -39.01 49.26 52.62
N ARG A 2 -38.25 49.22 53.72
CA ARG A 2 -37.24 48.25 54.14
C ARG A 2 -35.92 48.10 53.34
N SER A 3 -34.87 48.34 54.11
CA SER A 3 -33.42 48.26 53.93
C SER A 3 -32.87 46.83 54.00
N ASN A 4 -31.66 46.62 53.47
CA ASN A 4 -30.51 45.83 54.00
C ASN A 4 -29.43 45.76 52.87
N ALA A 5 -28.19 46.26 52.97
CA ALA A 5 -27.05 45.95 53.86
C ALA A 5 -26.79 44.42 53.92
N GLN A 6 -25.62 43.83 53.61
CA GLN A 6 -24.21 44.25 53.57
C GLN A 6 -23.40 43.25 52.69
N PRO A 7 -22.11 43.52 52.39
CA PRO A 7 -21.18 42.63 51.69
C PRO A 7 -20.39 41.74 52.67
N THR A 8 -19.92 40.58 52.24
CA THR A 8 -18.92 39.79 52.99
C THR A 8 -18.00 39.02 52.04
N GLN A 9 -16.72 39.16 52.39
CA GLN A 9 -15.48 38.64 51.85
C GLN A 9 -15.26 37.19 52.31
N GLU A 10 -14.43 36.41 51.58
CA GLU A 10 -13.58 35.27 52.01
C GLU A 10 -13.44 34.29 50.83
N LEU A 11 -12.30 34.27 50.12
CA LEU A 11 -11.10 33.46 50.41
C LEU A 11 -11.40 31.97 50.58
N ASN A 12 -11.21 31.20 49.50
CA ASN A 12 -10.91 29.77 49.55
C ASN A 12 -9.63 29.49 48.73
N PRO A 13 -8.46 29.38 49.38
CA PRO A 13 -7.35 28.56 48.91
C PRO A 13 -7.48 27.14 49.50
N LEU A 14 -6.69 26.20 48.98
CA LEU A 14 -6.55 24.78 49.37
C LEU A 14 -7.42 23.83 48.54
N GLU A 15 -6.79 23.15 47.58
CA GLU A 15 -6.49 21.71 47.71
C GLU A 15 -5.15 21.43 47.02
N GLU A 16 -4.07 21.44 47.81
CA GLU A 16 -2.77 20.86 47.46
C GLU A 16 -2.93 19.33 47.38
N SER A 17 -2.89 18.78 46.17
CA SER A 17 -2.74 17.33 45.98
C SER A 17 -1.27 16.95 46.12
N THR A 18 -0.92 16.53 47.33
CA THR A 18 0.32 15.85 47.70
C THR A 18 0.40 14.50 46.99
N TYR A 19 1.36 14.34 46.08
CA TYR A 19 1.76 13.04 45.53
C TYR A 19 2.76 12.38 46.49
N GLU A 20 2.39 11.21 46.99
CA GLU A 20 3.21 10.34 47.82
C GLU A 20 4.24 9.62 46.91
N VAL A 21 5.52 9.95 47.10
CA VAL A 21 6.65 9.31 46.39
C VAL A 21 6.94 7.98 47.08
N LEU A 22 6.53 6.87 46.46
CA LEU A 22 6.97 5.54 46.87
C LEU A 22 8.42 5.31 46.43
N HIS A 23 9.32 5.44 47.39
CA HIS A 23 10.68 4.90 47.33
C HIS A 23 10.58 3.36 47.29
N TYR A 24 10.95 2.75 46.17
CA TYR A 24 11.28 1.32 46.14
C TYR A 24 12.79 1.17 46.19
N GLU A 25 13.21 0.50 47.26
CA GLU A 25 14.58 0.12 47.57
C GLU A 25 15.12 -0.82 46.47
N THR A 26 16.36 -0.54 46.10
CA THR A 26 17.20 -1.33 45.20
C THR A 26 17.47 -2.70 45.80
N SER A 27 16.95 -3.77 45.17
CA SER A 27 17.42 -5.13 45.41
C SER A 27 18.54 -5.45 44.44
N ASP A 28 19.73 -5.52 45.02
CA ASP A 28 21.00 -5.98 44.47
C ASP A 28 20.97 -7.52 44.39
N ASP A 29 20.81 -8.09 43.20
CA ASP A 29 21.01 -9.53 42.96
C ASP A 29 22.08 -9.73 41.87
N GLU A 30 23.30 -9.78 42.39
CA GLU A 30 24.54 -10.13 41.73
C GLU A 30 24.60 -11.66 41.55
N GLY A 31 24.30 -12.15 40.33
CA GLY A 31 24.19 -13.60 40.10
C GLY A 31 24.38 -14.08 38.67
N HIS A 32 25.63 -14.31 38.30
CA HIS A 32 26.11 -15.34 37.35
C HIS A 32 25.99 -15.11 35.83
N THR A 33 27.10 -14.63 35.28
CA THR A 33 27.59 -14.93 33.94
C THR A 33 27.90 -16.43 33.79
N ALA A 34 27.28 -17.11 32.82
CA ALA A 34 27.87 -18.29 32.19
C ALA A 34 27.37 -18.42 30.74
N SER A 35 28.24 -18.04 29.82
CA SER A 35 28.15 -18.38 28.39
C SER A 35 28.26 -19.89 28.21
N VAL A 36 27.40 -20.46 27.37
CA VAL A 36 27.68 -21.73 26.69
C VAL A 36 27.31 -21.57 25.23
N ALA A 37 28.35 -21.58 24.40
CA ALA A 37 28.26 -21.75 22.97
C ALA A 37 28.16 -23.25 22.62
N SER A 38 27.67 -23.50 21.41
CA SER A 38 28.06 -24.65 20.56
C SER A 38 27.42 -26.02 20.86
N THR A 39 26.59 -26.53 19.95
CA THR A 39 26.99 -27.54 18.94
C THR A 39 25.78 -27.99 18.11
N THR A 40 25.91 -27.80 16.80
CA THR A 40 25.39 -28.54 15.61
C THR A 40 24.07 -29.34 15.61
N PRO A 41 23.36 -29.33 14.44
CA PRO A 41 22.14 -30.10 14.20
C PRO A 41 22.44 -31.55 13.79
N ASP A 42 21.68 -32.50 14.34
CA ASP A 42 21.65 -33.91 13.89
C ASP A 42 20.54 -34.09 12.83
N ASP A 43 21.01 -34.36 11.61
CA ASP A 43 20.60 -35.42 10.69
C ASP A 43 19.33 -36.22 11.02
N VAL A 44 18.28 -36.05 10.20
CA VAL A 44 17.36 -37.15 9.84
C VAL A 44 17.09 -37.11 8.34
N SER A 45 17.98 -37.78 7.65
CA SER A 45 17.74 -38.40 6.35
C SER A 45 16.55 -39.38 6.44
N THR A 46 15.52 -39.21 5.60
CA THR A 46 14.69 -40.34 5.14
C THR A 46 14.23 -40.05 3.72
N PHE A 47 14.93 -40.71 2.80
CA PHE A 47 14.51 -40.94 1.43
C PHE A 47 13.42 -42.01 1.47
N ASP A 48 12.26 -41.71 0.91
CA ASP A 48 11.36 -42.74 0.38
C ASP A 48 11.22 -42.45 -1.12
N ASP A 49 11.96 -43.26 -1.89
CA ASP A 49 11.72 -43.54 -3.30
C ASP A 49 10.42 -44.36 -3.37
N ASP A 50 9.34 -43.78 -3.86
CA ASP A 50 8.22 -44.55 -4.40
C ASP A 50 8.23 -44.40 -5.93
N ASP A 51 8.83 -45.42 -6.53
CA ASP A 51 8.67 -45.81 -7.93
C ASP A 51 7.20 -46.18 -8.19
N ASP A 52 6.41 -45.27 -8.75
CA ASP A 52 5.13 -45.63 -9.37
C ASP A 52 5.29 -45.70 -10.89
N ASP A 53 5.56 -46.93 -11.32
CA ASP A 53 5.34 -47.49 -12.66
C ASP A 53 3.92 -47.15 -13.15
N PHE A 54 3.82 -46.31 -14.18
CA PHE A 54 2.66 -46.29 -15.07
C PHE A 54 3.09 -46.57 -16.52
N GLU A 55 3.28 -47.86 -16.80
CA GLU A 55 3.12 -48.41 -18.15
C GLU A 55 1.63 -48.60 -18.48
N GLN A 56 1.31 -48.40 -19.77
CA GLN A 56 0.06 -48.67 -20.53
C GLN A 56 -0.68 -47.39 -20.95
N GLU A 57 -1.03 -47.14 -22.21
CA GLU A 57 -1.20 -48.02 -23.35
C GLU A 57 -1.11 -47.19 -24.64
N PHE A 58 -0.32 -47.66 -25.60
CA PHE A 58 -0.32 -47.18 -26.98
C PHE A 58 -1.67 -47.49 -27.64
N VAL A 59 -2.34 -46.48 -28.18
CA VAL A 59 -3.34 -46.69 -29.22
C VAL A 59 -2.80 -46.10 -30.52
N ASP A 60 -2.36 -47.02 -31.38
CA ASP A 60 -2.16 -46.81 -32.82
C ASP A 60 -3.48 -46.36 -33.48
N ASP A 61 -3.45 -45.25 -34.24
CA ASP A 61 -4.30 -45.11 -35.41
C ASP A 61 -3.50 -44.41 -36.54
N PRO A 62 -3.34 -45.05 -37.72
CA PRO A 62 -2.40 -44.61 -38.74
C PRO A 62 -3.05 -43.79 -39.87
N ALA A 63 -2.17 -43.02 -40.51
CA ALA A 63 -2.22 -42.55 -41.90
C ALA A 63 -3.17 -41.37 -42.25
N GLN A 64 -2.58 -40.24 -42.62
CA GLN A 64 -2.51 -39.80 -44.04
C GLN A 64 -1.65 -38.52 -44.22
N ASP A 65 -0.42 -38.72 -44.71
CA ASP A 65 0.21 -38.12 -45.92
C ASP A 65 0.28 -36.57 -46.16
N PRO A 66 1.18 -36.08 -47.05
CA PRO A 66 2.16 -35.05 -46.69
C PRO A 66 2.19 -33.77 -47.56
N GLU A 67 2.95 -32.78 -47.07
CA GLU A 67 3.70 -31.71 -47.79
C GLU A 67 2.96 -30.61 -48.60
N PRO A 68 3.60 -29.47 -48.95
CA PRO A 68 4.69 -28.74 -48.28
C PRO A 68 4.54 -27.18 -48.29
N ALA A 69 5.54 -26.54 -47.67
CA ALA A 69 6.14 -25.24 -48.05
C ALA A 69 5.56 -23.93 -47.46
N ALA A 70 6.34 -23.32 -46.57
CA ALA A 70 6.94 -21.96 -46.63
C ALA A 70 7.30 -21.54 -45.20
N ALA A 71 8.58 -21.46 -44.84
CA ALA A 71 9.35 -20.21 -44.82
C ALA A 71 8.57 -19.06 -44.12
N ASP A 72 8.88 -18.75 -42.87
CA ASP A 72 9.92 -17.78 -42.54
C ASP A 72 10.19 -17.78 -41.03
N ALA A 73 11.47 -17.78 -40.68
CA ALA A 73 11.95 -17.61 -39.33
C ALA A 73 12.43 -16.15 -39.22
N SER A 74 11.77 -15.36 -38.38
CA SER A 74 12.19 -14.00 -38.03
C SER A 74 11.64 -13.72 -36.64
N ASP A 75 12.33 -13.12 -35.69
CA ASP A 75 13.73 -12.78 -35.51
C ASP A 75 13.79 -12.45 -34.01
N LEU A 76 14.45 -13.28 -33.21
CA LEU A 76 14.78 -12.93 -31.82
C LEU A 76 15.96 -11.97 -31.90
N HIS A 77 15.69 -10.66 -31.79
CA HIS A 77 16.72 -9.64 -31.67
C HIS A 77 17.45 -9.78 -30.32
N THR A 78 18.42 -10.68 -30.30
CA THR A 78 19.53 -10.65 -29.35
C THR A 78 20.48 -9.56 -29.81
N PHE A 79 20.46 -8.43 -29.11
CA PHE A 79 21.43 -7.36 -29.33
C PHE A 79 22.83 -7.85 -28.92
N SER A 80 23.61 -8.31 -29.90
CA SER A 80 25.06 -8.50 -29.77
C SER A 80 25.75 -7.42 -30.60
N GLY A 81 26.06 -6.29 -29.95
CA GLY A 81 26.94 -5.26 -30.48
C GLY A 81 28.35 -5.48 -29.95
N VAL A 82 29.16 -6.22 -30.70
CA VAL A 82 30.58 -6.41 -30.40
C VAL A 82 31.40 -5.28 -31.03
N HIS A 83 32.17 -4.61 -30.18
CA HIS A 83 33.52 -4.05 -30.38
C HIS A 83 33.64 -2.59 -29.94
N ASP A 84 34.26 -2.41 -28.76
CA ASP A 84 35.58 -1.80 -28.57
C ASP A 84 35.62 -1.20 -27.17
N SER A 85 36.24 -1.87 -26.19
CA SER A 85 36.54 -1.24 -24.91
C SER A 85 37.72 -1.89 -24.20
N THR A 86 38.66 -1.01 -23.91
CA THR A 86 39.94 -1.20 -23.28
C THR A 86 39.83 -1.80 -21.88
N LEU A 87 40.60 -2.86 -21.70
CA LEU A 87 40.86 -3.62 -20.49
C LEU A 87 41.51 -2.73 -19.41
N THR A 88 40.70 -2.07 -18.58
CA THR A 88 40.95 -1.72 -17.16
C THR A 88 39.73 -0.95 -16.64
N GLU A 89 38.60 -1.65 -16.47
CA GLU A 89 37.52 -1.14 -15.64
C GLU A 89 37.77 -1.65 -14.21
N THR A 90 38.13 -0.73 -13.33
CA THR A 90 38.25 -0.98 -11.90
C THR A 90 36.91 -1.53 -11.38
N PRO A 91 36.90 -2.61 -10.58
CA PRO A 91 35.66 -3.13 -10.01
C PRO A 91 35.08 -2.06 -9.09
N HIS A 92 34.04 -1.38 -9.54
CA HIS A 92 33.27 -0.46 -8.71
C HIS A 92 32.36 -1.30 -7.81
N LEU A 93 32.95 -1.87 -6.76
CA LEU A 93 32.27 -2.59 -5.67
C LEU A 93 31.61 -1.61 -4.68
N ASP A 94 31.03 -0.52 -5.18
CA ASP A 94 30.35 0.51 -4.37
C ASP A 94 28.85 0.52 -4.66
N ALA A 95 28.20 -0.62 -4.47
CA ALA A 95 26.78 -0.69 -4.11
C ALA A 95 26.50 -2.09 -3.60
N SER A 96 26.85 -2.35 -2.34
CA SER A 96 26.00 -3.22 -1.54
C SER A 96 24.57 -2.77 -1.80
N GLU A 97 23.69 -3.67 -2.25
CA GLU A 97 22.25 -3.43 -2.44
C GLU A 97 21.61 -3.15 -1.07
N SER A 98 22.03 -2.08 -0.40
CA SER A 98 21.28 -1.50 0.70
C SER A 98 19.98 -1.04 0.07
N THR A 99 18.91 -1.77 0.41
CA THR A 99 17.51 -1.48 0.10
C THR A 99 17.31 0.03 0.14
N ARG A 100 17.25 0.67 -1.03
CA ARG A 100 17.23 2.13 -1.12
C ARG A 100 15.85 2.58 -0.71
N VAL A 101 15.72 3.02 0.54
CA VAL A 101 14.48 3.63 1.02
C VAL A 101 14.19 4.87 0.17
N ILE A 102 13.06 4.84 -0.52
CA ILE A 102 12.51 5.92 -1.33
C ILE A 102 11.78 6.89 -0.41
N ARG A 103 12.34 8.08 -0.26
CA ARG A 103 11.73 9.19 0.47
C ARG A 103 11.20 10.21 -0.52
N LEU A 104 9.89 10.45 -0.49
CA LEU A 104 9.21 11.44 -1.32
C LEU A 104 9.47 12.85 -0.77
N GLN A 105 9.61 13.82 -1.66
CA GLN A 105 9.57 15.24 -1.36
C GLN A 105 8.16 15.64 -0.95
N GLU A 106 8.02 16.45 0.09
CA GLU A 106 6.73 16.85 0.66
C GLU A 106 6.49 18.34 0.43
N GLU A 107 5.31 18.68 -0.10
CA GLU A 107 4.87 20.05 -0.34
C GLU A 107 3.47 20.24 0.26
N PRO A 108 3.24 21.29 1.08
CA PRO A 108 1.91 21.58 1.60
C PRO A 108 0.93 21.84 0.45
N ASN A 109 -0.20 21.14 0.45
CA ASN A 109 -1.25 21.40 -0.53
C ASN A 109 -2.06 22.63 -0.07
N ALA A 110 -2.27 23.59 -0.98
CA ALA A 110 -3.01 24.82 -0.66
C ALA A 110 -4.54 24.63 -0.74
N GLU A 111 -5.01 23.64 -1.50
CA GLU A 111 -6.43 23.39 -1.75
C GLU A 111 -7.04 22.47 -0.69
N ASP A 112 -6.30 21.45 -0.29
CA ASP A 112 -6.65 20.51 0.77
C ASP A 112 -5.70 20.69 1.95
N ALA A 113 -6.19 20.55 3.19
CA ALA A 113 -5.37 20.59 4.42
C ALA A 113 -4.42 19.38 4.56
N GLY A 114 -3.90 18.85 3.46
CA GLY A 114 -2.98 17.73 3.36
C GLY A 114 -1.63 18.14 2.78
N ILE A 115 -0.78 17.15 2.57
CA ILE A 115 0.57 17.32 2.03
C ILE A 115 0.65 16.49 0.75
N ASP A 116 1.02 17.13 -0.35
CA ASP A 116 1.32 16.41 -1.59
C ASP A 116 2.77 15.92 -1.52
N ALA A 117 2.97 14.63 -1.74
CA ALA A 117 4.30 14.04 -1.77
C ALA A 117 4.63 13.48 -3.14
N TRP A 118 5.84 13.74 -3.62
CA TRP A 118 6.26 13.28 -4.93
C TRP A 118 7.76 12.98 -5.01
N GLY A 119 8.18 12.18 -5.99
CA GLY A 119 9.59 11.93 -6.26
C GLY A 119 9.80 11.41 -7.68
N VAL A 120 10.88 11.83 -8.34
CA VAL A 120 11.25 11.30 -9.66
C VAL A 120 11.82 9.90 -9.48
N HIS A 121 11.15 8.90 -10.05
CA HIS A 121 11.59 7.51 -10.01
C HIS A 121 12.52 7.21 -11.17
N LYS A 122 12.17 7.66 -12.37
CA LYS A 122 12.98 7.44 -13.58
C LYS A 122 12.76 8.55 -14.60
N GLU A 123 13.84 9.04 -15.18
CA GLU A 123 13.82 9.93 -16.34
C GLU A 123 14.20 9.13 -17.58
N PHE A 124 13.52 9.42 -18.69
CA PHE A 124 13.77 8.77 -19.98
C PHE A 124 14.33 9.82 -20.94
N THR A 125 15.43 9.48 -21.61
CA THR A 125 16.02 10.34 -22.63
C THR A 125 15.10 10.46 -23.84
N GLU A 126 15.34 11.42 -24.72
CA GLU A 126 14.58 11.57 -25.97
C GLU A 126 14.61 10.29 -26.83
N ALA A 127 15.76 9.63 -26.92
CA ALA A 127 15.91 8.36 -27.62
C ALA A 127 15.06 7.24 -26.99
N GLN A 128 14.90 7.23 -25.66
CA GLN A 128 14.07 6.25 -24.96
C GLN A 128 12.59 6.59 -25.01
N SER A 129 12.24 7.88 -25.04
CA SER A 129 10.87 8.37 -25.10
C SER A 129 10.26 8.18 -26.49
N SER A 130 11.09 8.29 -27.54
CA SER A 130 10.68 8.11 -28.93
C SER A 130 10.60 6.64 -29.37
N ASP A 131 11.08 5.69 -28.57
CA ASP A 131 11.07 4.26 -28.86
C ASP A 131 10.14 3.45 -27.94
N GLY A 132 9.73 2.28 -28.40
CA GLY A 132 9.00 1.30 -27.62
C GLY A 132 7.66 1.80 -27.05
N ILE A 133 7.38 1.46 -25.80
CA ILE A 133 6.08 1.69 -25.15
C ILE A 133 5.81 3.16 -24.81
N LEU A 134 6.86 3.98 -24.69
CA LEU A 134 6.74 5.41 -24.34
C LEU A 134 6.41 6.29 -25.55
N SER A 135 6.78 5.84 -26.76
CA SER A 135 6.52 6.56 -28.01
C SER A 135 5.05 6.98 -28.21
N ARG A 136 4.12 6.22 -27.63
CA ARG A 136 2.67 6.49 -27.66
C ARG A 136 2.25 7.77 -26.92
N TYR A 137 3.05 8.26 -25.99
CA TYR A 137 2.79 9.56 -25.34
C TYR A 137 3.13 10.74 -26.25
N GLY A 138 3.97 10.54 -27.28
CA GLY A 138 4.30 11.56 -28.26
C GLY A 138 5.04 12.76 -27.67
N ARG A 139 5.81 12.56 -26.60
CA ARG A 139 6.59 13.60 -25.90
C ARG A 139 8.09 13.42 -26.14
N SER A 140 8.80 14.54 -26.29
CA SER A 140 10.26 14.53 -26.49
C SER A 140 10.96 13.97 -25.26
N GLU A 141 10.54 14.37 -24.07
CA GLU A 141 11.05 13.84 -22.82
C GLU A 141 9.91 13.29 -21.97
N THR A 142 10.17 12.17 -21.32
CA THR A 142 9.22 11.52 -20.43
C THR A 142 9.92 11.21 -19.10
N ARG A 143 9.18 11.31 -18.00
CA ARG A 143 9.63 10.83 -16.70
C ARG A 143 8.50 10.12 -15.97
N LEU A 144 8.89 9.25 -15.06
CA LEU A 144 8.03 8.54 -14.14
C LEU A 144 8.21 9.13 -12.75
N THR A 145 7.15 9.68 -12.19
CA THR A 145 7.14 10.22 -10.82
C THR A 145 6.23 9.39 -9.92
N VAL A 146 6.66 9.10 -8.70
CA VAL A 146 5.77 8.56 -7.66
C VAL A 146 5.07 9.73 -7.00
N ARG A 147 3.75 9.65 -6.80
CA ARG A 147 2.96 10.65 -6.11
C ARG A 147 2.03 10.02 -5.08
N ALA A 148 1.84 10.69 -3.95
CA ALA A 148 0.90 10.29 -2.91
C ALA A 148 0.40 11.53 -2.15
N ALA A 149 -0.82 11.49 -1.62
CA ALA A 149 -1.24 12.44 -0.59
C ALA A 149 -0.85 11.91 0.79
N LEU A 150 -0.29 12.78 1.63
CA LEU A 150 0.09 12.49 3.01
C LEU A 150 -0.74 13.34 3.98
N SER A 151 -1.03 12.74 5.13
CA SER A 151 -1.60 13.43 6.29
C SER A 151 -0.48 14.05 7.11
N GLU A 152 -0.72 15.16 7.81
CA GLU A 152 0.21 15.68 8.83
C GLU A 152 0.36 14.72 10.02
N ARG A 153 -0.64 13.85 10.23
CA ARG A 153 -0.70 12.90 11.33
C ARG A 153 -0.53 11.48 10.83
N TYR A 154 0.09 10.67 11.68
CA TYR A 154 0.15 9.22 11.51
C TYR A 154 -1.23 8.59 11.76
N LEU A 155 -1.48 7.44 11.14
CA LEU A 155 -2.66 6.63 11.35
C LEU A 155 -2.57 5.95 12.72
N PRO A 156 -3.45 6.27 13.67
CA PRO A 156 -3.42 5.65 15.00
C PRO A 156 -4.12 4.29 14.94
N VAL A 157 -3.36 3.21 14.76
CA VAL A 157 -3.95 1.85 14.79
C VAL A 157 -3.91 1.33 16.21
N GLY A 158 -5.08 1.08 16.82
CA GLY A 158 -5.25 0.65 18.23
C GLY A 158 -5.21 -0.86 18.47
N GLY A 159 -5.39 -1.68 17.43
CA GLY A 159 -5.62 -3.12 17.53
C GLY A 159 -5.24 -3.87 16.26
N SER A 160 -6.12 -4.75 15.78
CA SER A 160 -5.94 -5.41 14.49
C SER A 160 -6.08 -4.40 13.34
N PHE A 161 -5.35 -4.65 12.25
CA PHE A 161 -5.47 -3.92 10.99
C PHE A 161 -5.69 -4.94 9.88
N ASN A 162 -6.88 -4.95 9.31
CA ASN A 162 -7.32 -6.00 8.39
C ASN A 162 -7.12 -5.53 6.94
N VAL A 163 -6.29 -6.25 6.19
CA VAL A 163 -6.00 -5.97 4.78
C VAL A 163 -6.72 -6.98 3.90
N LEU A 164 -7.51 -6.52 2.94
CA LEU A 164 -8.13 -7.37 1.92
C LEU A 164 -7.36 -7.24 0.61
N TYR A 165 -6.73 -8.33 0.17
CA TYR A 165 -6.09 -8.42 -1.14
C TYR A 165 -7.09 -8.86 -2.20
N ILE A 166 -7.13 -8.14 -3.32
CA ILE A 166 -8.02 -8.44 -4.44
C ILE A 166 -7.21 -8.68 -5.72
N GLY A 167 -7.45 -9.84 -6.34
CA GLY A 167 -6.76 -10.31 -7.55
C GLY A 167 -5.72 -11.40 -7.23
N ASN A 168 -5.27 -12.10 -8.27
CA ASN A 168 -4.34 -13.23 -8.14
C ASN A 168 -2.91 -12.78 -7.75
N ILE A 169 -2.68 -12.57 -6.45
CA ILE A 169 -1.40 -12.20 -5.86
C ILE A 169 -0.65 -13.44 -5.36
N GLU A 170 0.66 -13.51 -5.64
CA GLU A 170 1.48 -14.59 -5.10
C GLU A 170 1.79 -14.36 -3.61
N ASN A 171 1.85 -15.44 -2.83
CA ASN A 171 1.99 -15.37 -1.37
C ASN A 171 3.19 -14.54 -0.91
N TRP A 172 4.32 -14.64 -1.60
CA TRP A 172 5.53 -13.90 -1.23
C TRP A 172 5.37 -12.38 -1.41
N TYR A 173 4.62 -11.93 -2.42
CA TYR A 173 4.27 -10.51 -2.57
C TYR A 173 3.33 -10.05 -1.46
N LYS A 174 2.34 -10.89 -1.13
CA LYS A 174 1.41 -10.64 -0.02
C LYS A 174 2.17 -10.46 1.30
N GLU A 175 3.04 -11.40 1.66
CA GLU A 175 3.87 -11.35 2.87
C GLU A 175 4.81 -10.12 2.91
N ALA A 176 5.40 -9.76 1.78
CA ALA A 176 6.26 -8.58 1.69
C ALA A 176 5.46 -7.28 1.90
N ILE A 177 4.28 -7.15 1.28
CA ILE A 177 3.40 -5.99 1.45
C ILE A 177 2.90 -5.92 2.89
N GLU A 178 2.49 -7.05 3.49
CA GLU A 178 2.08 -7.11 4.89
C GLU A 178 3.19 -6.66 5.83
N THR A 179 4.41 -7.14 5.62
CA THR A 179 5.57 -6.76 6.41
C THR A 179 5.82 -5.25 6.33
N HIS A 180 5.69 -4.68 5.13
CA HIS A 180 5.92 -3.26 4.89
C HIS A 180 4.80 -2.36 5.47
N VAL A 181 3.53 -2.78 5.32
CA VAL A 181 2.38 -2.13 5.97
C VAL A 181 2.53 -2.20 7.48
N HIS A 182 2.88 -3.36 8.03
CA HIS A 182 3.14 -3.52 9.46
C HIS A 182 4.23 -2.56 9.94
N ALA A 183 5.37 -2.48 9.22
CA ALA A 183 6.44 -1.53 9.53
C ALA A 183 5.94 -0.08 9.52
N ALA A 184 5.12 0.30 8.54
CA ALA A 184 4.49 1.62 8.49
C ALA A 184 3.58 1.85 9.70
N LEU A 185 2.73 0.91 10.08
CA LEU A 185 1.85 1.07 11.25
C LEU A 185 2.62 1.27 12.57
N HIS A 186 3.84 0.73 12.68
CA HIS A 186 4.73 0.93 13.83
C HIS A 186 5.44 2.29 13.86
N THR A 187 5.42 3.08 12.78
CA THR A 187 6.08 4.41 12.79
C THR A 187 5.30 5.48 13.53
N SER A 188 4.04 5.21 13.92
CA SER A 188 3.20 6.20 14.60
C SER A 188 3.82 6.57 15.96
N PRO A 189 4.15 7.85 16.22
CA PRO A 189 4.62 8.30 17.51
C PRO A 189 3.46 8.24 18.51
N GLY A 190 3.38 7.13 19.24
CA GLY A 190 2.43 6.93 20.33
C GLY A 190 3.17 6.67 21.64
N PRO A 191 2.50 6.84 22.80
CA PRO A 191 3.07 6.39 24.07
C PRO A 191 3.42 4.93 23.93
N SER A 192 4.67 4.56 24.22
CA SER A 192 5.22 3.20 24.06
C SER A 192 4.18 2.17 24.50
N ARG A 193 3.54 1.52 23.53
CA ARG A 193 2.46 0.58 23.81
C ARG A 193 3.12 -0.68 24.27
N SER A 194 3.03 -0.90 25.56
CA SER A 194 3.62 -2.04 26.21
C SER A 194 2.58 -2.63 27.12
N ILE A 195 2.37 -3.92 27.00
CA ILE A 195 1.44 -4.67 27.83
C ILE A 195 2.24 -5.52 28.79
N MET A 196 1.76 -5.64 30.02
CA MET A 196 2.37 -6.53 31.00
C MET A 196 1.84 -7.95 30.77
N MET A 197 2.63 -8.78 30.12
CA MET A 197 2.35 -10.18 29.84
C MET A 197 3.14 -11.03 30.85
N ARG A 198 2.43 -11.68 31.78
CA ARG A 198 3.04 -12.56 32.80
C ARG A 198 4.17 -11.90 33.63
N GLY A 199 4.05 -10.61 33.89
CA GLY A 199 5.05 -9.84 34.66
C GLY A 199 6.21 -9.27 33.82
N GLN A 200 6.24 -9.52 32.51
CA GLN A 200 7.19 -8.90 31.59
C GLN A 200 6.47 -7.86 30.71
N MET A 201 7.09 -6.71 30.48
CA MET A 201 6.57 -5.74 29.52
C MET A 201 6.92 -6.18 28.11
N GLU A 202 5.89 -6.45 27.30
CA GLU A 202 6.02 -6.78 25.89
C GLU A 202 5.53 -5.60 25.03
N PRO A 203 6.28 -5.20 23.99
CA PRO A 203 5.81 -4.20 23.04
C PRO A 203 4.55 -4.72 22.34
N TYR A 204 3.45 -3.97 22.46
CA TYR A 204 2.18 -4.28 21.83
C TYR A 204 2.02 -3.45 20.56
N GLY A 205 2.22 -4.13 19.43
CA GLY A 205 2.05 -3.56 18.10
C GLY A 205 0.65 -3.76 17.53
N PRO A 206 0.29 -3.01 16.48
CA PRO A 206 -0.84 -3.37 15.63
C PRO A 206 -0.60 -4.76 15.02
N VAL A 207 -1.63 -5.61 15.04
CA VAL A 207 -1.59 -6.95 14.43
C VAL A 207 -2.21 -6.84 13.05
N VAL A 208 -1.41 -7.02 11.99
CA VAL A 208 -1.94 -7.05 10.63
C VAL A 208 -2.54 -8.43 10.38
N THR A 209 -3.80 -8.47 9.94
CA THR A 209 -4.44 -9.68 9.42
C THR A 209 -4.77 -9.48 7.95
N ALA A 210 -4.84 -10.56 7.19
CA ALA A 210 -4.92 -10.45 5.74
C ALA A 210 -5.82 -11.51 5.11
N ASP A 211 -6.90 -11.02 4.52
CA ASP A 211 -7.82 -11.80 3.70
C ASP A 211 -7.45 -11.65 2.23
N HIS A 212 -7.84 -12.63 1.42
CA HIS A 212 -7.58 -12.62 -0.02
C HIS A 212 -8.84 -13.05 -0.79
N CYS A 213 -9.04 -12.40 -1.94
CA CYS A 213 -10.13 -12.65 -2.85
C CYS A 213 -9.63 -12.61 -4.30
N SER A 214 -9.83 -13.69 -5.03
CA SER A 214 -9.54 -13.78 -6.47
C SER A 214 -10.72 -13.38 -7.36
N ASN A 215 -11.95 -13.35 -6.84
CA ASN A 215 -13.14 -13.15 -7.67
C ASN A 215 -14.12 -12.13 -7.09
N ILE A 216 -14.36 -11.07 -7.87
CA ILE A 216 -15.37 -10.06 -7.58
C ILE A 216 -16.64 -10.38 -8.37
N LYS A 217 -17.78 -10.42 -7.68
CA LYS A 217 -19.10 -10.50 -8.30
C LYS A 217 -19.78 -9.13 -8.20
N VAL A 218 -20.00 -8.49 -9.35
CA VAL A 218 -20.73 -7.22 -9.41
C VAL A 218 -22.23 -7.50 -9.24
N LEU A 219 -22.88 -6.79 -8.32
CA LEU A 219 -24.31 -6.86 -8.07
C LEU A 219 -24.99 -5.69 -8.78
N GLU A 220 -25.54 -5.95 -9.95
CA GLU A 220 -26.37 -4.99 -10.68
C GLU A 220 -27.82 -5.10 -10.19
N GLU A 221 -28.27 -4.14 -9.38
CA GLU A 221 -29.69 -3.99 -9.04
C GLU A 221 -30.26 -2.79 -9.81
N ALA A 222 -31.29 -3.03 -10.65
CA ALA A 222 -31.91 -2.00 -11.47
C ALA A 222 -32.36 -0.80 -10.61
N GLY A 223 -31.76 0.37 -10.88
CA GLY A 223 -32.07 1.63 -10.20
C GLY A 223 -31.46 1.82 -8.82
N LYS A 224 -30.41 1.06 -8.45
CA LYS A 224 -29.70 1.21 -7.17
C LYS A 224 -28.19 1.31 -7.37
N ASP A 225 -27.52 1.78 -6.31
CA ASP A 225 -26.06 1.85 -6.23
C ASP A 225 -25.46 0.45 -6.47
N THR A 226 -24.52 0.36 -7.39
CA THR A 226 -23.86 -0.91 -7.75
C THR A 226 -23.15 -1.48 -6.54
N GLY A 227 -23.50 -2.71 -6.15
CA GLY A 227 -22.82 -3.43 -5.08
C GLY A 227 -21.77 -4.39 -5.61
N ILE A 228 -20.93 -4.90 -4.73
CA ILE A 228 -20.06 -6.03 -5.01
C ILE A 228 -20.22 -7.09 -3.93
N THR A 229 -20.02 -8.34 -4.30
CA THR A 229 -19.74 -9.45 -3.38
C THR A 229 -18.36 -9.98 -3.70
N VAL A 230 -17.51 -10.08 -2.68
CA VAL A 230 -16.19 -10.71 -2.74
C VAL A 230 -16.26 -12.00 -1.95
N THR A 231 -15.76 -13.09 -2.53
CA THR A 231 -15.66 -14.40 -1.84
C THR A 231 -14.22 -14.57 -1.39
N LEU A 232 -14.02 -14.73 -0.08
CA LEU A 232 -12.72 -14.90 0.54
C LEU A 232 -12.24 -16.36 0.40
N ASP A 233 -10.94 -16.59 0.60
CA ASP A 233 -10.34 -17.92 0.52
C ASP A 233 -10.91 -18.93 1.54
N ASP A 234 -11.45 -18.47 2.67
CA ASP A 234 -12.13 -19.30 3.67
C ASP A 234 -13.57 -19.68 3.28
N GLY A 235 -14.03 -19.22 2.11
CA GLY A 235 -15.37 -19.43 1.59
C GLY A 235 -16.43 -18.47 2.13
N SER A 236 -16.06 -17.55 3.03
CA SER A 236 -16.96 -16.49 3.47
C SER A 236 -17.19 -15.45 2.37
N GLU A 237 -18.31 -14.73 2.45
CA GLU A 237 -18.66 -13.69 1.49
C GLU A 237 -18.77 -12.33 2.18
N LEU A 238 -18.11 -11.34 1.62
CA LEU A 238 -18.23 -9.95 2.02
C LEU A 238 -18.98 -9.17 0.93
N THR A 239 -20.09 -8.54 1.29
CA THR A 239 -20.89 -7.72 0.37
C THR A 239 -20.74 -6.23 0.72
N VAL A 240 -20.35 -5.41 -0.25
CA VAL A 240 -20.06 -3.97 -0.07
C VAL A 240 -20.85 -3.16 -1.10
N GLY A 241 -21.22 -1.92 -0.74
CA GLY A 241 -21.79 -0.95 -1.67
C GLY A 241 -23.31 -0.96 -1.79
N THR A 242 -24.02 -1.92 -1.19
CA THR A 242 -25.50 -1.87 -1.13
C THR A 242 -25.96 -1.19 0.16
N ARG A 243 -27.04 -0.39 0.10
CA ARG A 243 -27.66 0.23 1.30
C ARG A 243 -28.06 -0.78 2.37
N LYS A 244 -28.31 -2.04 1.98
CA LYS A 244 -28.62 -3.13 2.92
C LYS A 244 -27.36 -3.62 3.64
N ALA A 245 -26.23 -3.74 2.93
CA ALA A 245 -24.95 -4.10 3.53
C ALA A 245 -24.52 -3.10 4.60
N GLN A 246 -24.77 -1.80 4.39
CA GLN A 246 -24.44 -0.76 5.38
C GLN A 246 -25.17 -0.90 6.74
N ARG A 247 -26.31 -1.61 6.79
CA ARG A 247 -27.08 -1.81 8.04
C ARG A 247 -26.77 -3.11 8.77
N ASN A 248 -26.25 -4.11 8.06
CA ASN A 248 -26.01 -5.45 8.57
C ASN A 248 -24.52 -5.83 8.59
N ALA A 249 -23.63 -4.94 8.14
CA ALA A 249 -22.20 -5.15 8.29
C ALA A 249 -21.90 -5.14 9.79
N ASP A 250 -21.69 -6.32 10.35
CA ASP A 250 -20.93 -6.43 11.59
C ASP A 250 -19.59 -5.73 11.31
N SER A 251 -19.35 -4.61 12.00
CA SER A 251 -18.20 -3.72 11.75
C SER A 251 -16.86 -4.44 11.81
N ASN A 252 -16.83 -5.63 12.41
CA ASN A 252 -15.66 -6.47 12.56
C ASN A 252 -15.28 -7.24 11.28
N LEU A 253 -16.11 -7.21 10.23
CA LEU A 253 -15.87 -7.92 8.96
C LEU A 253 -15.38 -7.00 7.83
N LEU A 254 -15.36 -5.67 8.03
CA LEU A 254 -14.87 -4.76 7.01
C LEU A 254 -13.34 -4.65 7.08
N PRO A 255 -12.65 -4.67 5.93
CA PRO A 255 -11.21 -4.43 5.92
C PRO A 255 -10.92 -2.96 6.24
N ASP A 256 -9.80 -2.70 6.90
CA ASP A 256 -9.24 -1.37 7.12
C ASP A 256 -8.53 -0.84 5.87
N LEU A 257 -8.12 -1.74 4.97
CA LEU A 257 -7.42 -1.42 3.74
C LEU A 257 -7.71 -2.48 2.67
N VAL A 258 -7.97 -2.04 1.44
CA VAL A 258 -8.06 -2.92 0.26
C VAL A 258 -6.84 -2.72 -0.62
N VAL A 259 -6.19 -3.81 -1.03
CA VAL A 259 -5.06 -3.80 -1.97
C VAL A 259 -5.48 -4.49 -3.25
N PHE A 260 -5.69 -3.72 -4.32
CA PHE A 260 -5.90 -4.23 -5.66
C PHE A 260 -4.56 -4.60 -6.30
N TRP A 261 -4.40 -5.89 -6.59
CA TRP A 261 -3.22 -6.44 -7.22
C TRP A 261 -3.38 -6.54 -8.75
N TYR A 262 -2.46 -5.91 -9.47
CA TYR A 262 -2.41 -5.95 -10.92
C TYR A 262 -1.29 -6.90 -11.37
N PRO A 263 -1.61 -8.09 -11.90
CA PRO A 263 -0.60 -9.07 -12.31
C PRO A 263 0.23 -8.55 -13.49
N GLN A 264 1.39 -9.16 -13.73
CA GLN A 264 2.33 -8.76 -14.79
C GLN A 264 1.78 -8.86 -16.22
N SER A 265 0.68 -9.58 -16.46
CA SER A 265 0.25 -9.89 -17.82
C SER A 265 -0.03 -8.62 -18.66
N GLU A 266 0.59 -8.57 -19.84
CA GLU A 266 0.31 -7.59 -20.89
C GLU A 266 -1.15 -7.62 -21.35
N LEU A 267 -1.86 -8.73 -21.06
CA LEU A 267 -3.28 -8.86 -21.29
C LEU A 267 -4.07 -8.42 -20.04
N PRO A 268 -5.17 -7.68 -20.22
CA PRO A 268 -6.06 -7.35 -19.11
C PRO A 268 -6.63 -8.64 -18.54
N ALA A 269 -6.25 -8.98 -17.30
CA ALA A 269 -6.92 -10.06 -16.58
C ALA A 269 -8.41 -9.70 -16.49
N PRO A 270 -9.33 -10.63 -16.79
CA PRO A 270 -10.77 -10.33 -16.80
C PRO A 270 -11.26 -9.77 -15.45
N GLU A 271 -10.57 -10.12 -14.36
CA GLU A 271 -10.80 -9.61 -13.01
C GLU A 271 -10.53 -8.10 -12.88
N VAL A 272 -9.50 -7.57 -13.53
CA VAL A 272 -9.09 -6.15 -13.45
C VAL A 272 -10.18 -5.22 -13.99
N SER A 273 -11.00 -5.70 -14.93
CA SER A 273 -12.14 -4.93 -15.45
C SER A 273 -13.18 -4.58 -14.38
N LYS A 274 -13.23 -5.35 -13.28
CA LYS A 274 -14.17 -5.16 -12.17
C LYS A 274 -13.62 -4.26 -11.06
N PHE A 275 -12.31 -3.98 -11.06
CA PHE A 275 -11.67 -3.21 -9.99
C PHE A 275 -12.23 -1.79 -9.85
N PRO A 276 -12.53 -1.02 -10.92
CA PRO A 276 -13.12 0.31 -10.76
C PRO A 276 -14.46 0.28 -10.02
N VAL A 277 -15.33 -0.67 -10.36
CA VAL A 277 -16.64 -0.84 -9.71
C VAL A 277 -16.48 -1.25 -8.25
N ALA A 278 -15.50 -2.12 -7.97
CA ALA A 278 -15.21 -2.53 -6.61
C ALA A 278 -14.64 -1.39 -5.75
N CYS A 279 -13.69 -0.63 -6.31
CA CYS A 279 -13.10 0.54 -5.66
C CYS A 279 -14.20 1.56 -5.29
N GLU A 280 -15.10 1.89 -6.22
CA GLU A 280 -16.24 2.78 -5.94
C GLU A 280 -17.14 2.26 -4.80
N ALA A 281 -17.37 0.94 -4.74
CA ALA A 281 -18.13 0.32 -3.67
C ALA A 281 -17.42 0.45 -2.30
N PHE A 282 -16.10 0.23 -2.24
CA PHE A 282 -15.30 0.41 -1.03
C PHE A 282 -15.21 1.88 -0.59
N GLU A 283 -15.02 2.80 -1.53
CA GLU A 283 -14.98 4.24 -1.28
C GLU A 283 -16.29 4.75 -0.64
N ARG A 284 -17.44 4.24 -1.09
CA ARG A 284 -18.75 4.53 -0.46
C ARG A 284 -18.84 4.12 1.01
N HIS A 285 -18.05 3.13 1.41
CA HIS A 285 -17.91 2.68 2.79
C HIS A 285 -16.71 3.30 3.51
N GLN A 286 -16.04 4.28 2.89
CA GLN A 286 -14.83 4.93 3.43
C GLN A 286 -13.68 3.94 3.68
N ILE A 287 -13.64 2.84 2.92
CA ILE A 287 -12.57 1.86 2.98
C ILE A 287 -11.48 2.30 1.99
N PRO A 288 -10.26 2.59 2.47
CA PRO A 288 -9.18 3.05 1.61
C PRO A 288 -8.70 1.94 0.68
N CYS A 289 -8.38 2.32 -0.56
CA CYS A 289 -7.91 1.42 -1.60
C CYS A 289 -6.49 1.79 -2.02
N LEU A 290 -5.63 0.78 -2.15
CA LEU A 290 -4.30 0.86 -2.75
C LEU A 290 -4.25 0.01 -4.01
N HIS A 291 -3.50 0.47 -4.99
CA HIS A 291 -3.35 -0.21 -6.26
C HIS A 291 -1.87 -0.52 -6.49
N VAL A 292 -1.52 -1.80 -6.49
CA VAL A 292 -0.14 -2.28 -6.60
C VAL A 292 -0.03 -3.22 -7.79
N ALA A 293 1.01 -3.04 -8.61
CA ALA A 293 1.28 -3.87 -9.77
C ALA A 293 2.60 -4.62 -9.63
N THR A 294 2.74 -5.75 -10.33
CA THR A 294 4.03 -6.43 -10.43
C THR A 294 5.07 -5.56 -11.17
N ASN A 295 4.65 -4.88 -12.24
CA ASN A 295 5.48 -4.02 -13.09
C ASN A 295 4.68 -2.80 -13.56
N TRP A 296 5.34 -1.82 -14.19
CA TRP A 296 4.66 -0.67 -14.80
C TRP A 296 3.73 -1.10 -15.93
N ARG A 297 2.53 -0.53 -15.96
CA ARG A 297 1.43 -0.94 -16.86
C ARG A 297 1.01 0.17 -17.84
N PHE A 298 1.98 0.80 -18.50
CA PHE A 298 1.73 1.89 -19.46
C PHE A 298 0.58 1.58 -20.43
N HIS A 299 -0.35 2.53 -20.60
CA HIS A 299 -1.50 2.44 -21.51
C HIS A 299 -2.54 1.34 -21.22
N LEU A 300 -2.44 0.64 -20.08
CA LEU A 300 -3.34 -0.48 -19.74
C LEU A 300 -4.41 -0.12 -18.71
N HIS A 301 -4.60 1.16 -18.40
CA HIS A 301 -5.51 1.59 -17.34
C HIS A 301 -6.88 2.03 -17.83
N SER A 302 -7.90 1.52 -17.14
CA SER A 302 -9.26 2.03 -17.24
C SER A 302 -9.31 3.45 -16.68
N LYS A 303 -9.97 4.36 -17.41
CA LYS A 303 -10.32 5.70 -16.89
C LYS A 303 -11.02 5.53 -15.53
N GLY A 304 -10.46 6.11 -14.48
CA GLY A 304 -10.95 5.96 -13.10
C GLY A 304 -10.01 5.25 -12.14
N PHE A 305 -8.78 4.96 -12.57
CA PHE A 305 -7.78 4.20 -11.80
C PHE A 305 -7.37 4.81 -10.44
N ALA A 306 -7.46 6.12 -10.23
CA ALA A 306 -7.00 6.71 -8.97
C ALA A 306 -7.61 8.10 -8.72
N GLY A 307 -8.15 8.30 -7.50
CA GLY A 307 -8.40 9.63 -6.98
C GLY A 307 -7.10 10.37 -6.68
N ASN A 308 -7.17 11.71 -6.53
CA ASN A 308 -5.99 12.56 -6.32
C ASN A 308 -5.15 12.14 -5.10
N LYS A 309 -5.74 11.45 -4.13
CA LYS A 309 -5.07 11.00 -2.91
C LYS A 309 -4.26 9.71 -3.06
N SER A 310 -4.53 8.89 -4.07
CA SER A 310 -3.91 7.56 -4.21
C SER A 310 -2.40 7.64 -4.40
N LEU A 311 -1.66 6.73 -3.76
CA LEU A 311 -0.29 6.40 -4.15
C LEU A 311 -0.31 5.82 -5.57
N ARG A 312 0.45 6.45 -6.47
CA ARG A 312 0.47 6.10 -7.89
C ARG A 312 1.77 6.55 -8.53
N PHE A 313 2.06 5.95 -9.67
CA PHE A 313 2.97 6.56 -10.63
C PHE A 313 2.23 7.53 -11.53
N CYS A 314 2.89 8.61 -11.88
CA CYS A 314 2.47 9.55 -12.91
C CYS A 314 3.51 9.51 -14.03
N VAL A 315 3.04 9.21 -15.23
CA VAL A 315 3.84 9.40 -16.45
C VAL A 315 3.67 10.86 -16.83
N GLU A 316 4.78 11.58 -16.84
CA GLU A 316 4.81 13.00 -17.19
C GLU A 316 5.70 13.18 -18.42
N GLY A 317 5.36 14.13 -19.27
CA GLY A 317 6.19 14.44 -20.43
C GLY A 317 6.11 15.89 -20.83
N ARG A 318 7.10 16.30 -21.62
CA ARG A 318 7.27 17.66 -22.12
C ARG A 318 7.85 17.63 -23.54
N ASP A 319 7.55 18.66 -24.32
CA ASP A 319 7.95 18.74 -25.73
C ASP A 319 9.28 19.47 -25.92
N ASP A 320 9.62 20.38 -25.01
CA ASP A 320 10.86 21.15 -25.01
C ASP A 320 11.41 21.38 -23.60
N ASP A 321 12.69 21.75 -23.51
CA ASP A 321 13.39 21.99 -22.24
C ASP A 321 12.85 23.14 -21.39
N GLN A 322 12.09 24.06 -21.99
CA GLN A 322 11.54 25.24 -21.33
C GLN A 322 10.11 24.99 -20.82
N SER A 323 9.45 23.96 -21.33
CA SER A 323 8.10 23.57 -20.94
C SER A 323 8.10 22.75 -19.65
N ASP A 324 7.07 22.97 -18.83
CA ASP A 324 6.84 22.17 -17.64
C ASP A 324 6.38 20.75 -18.02
N PHE A 325 6.70 19.80 -17.16
CA PHE A 325 6.23 18.42 -17.32
C PHE A 325 4.72 18.34 -17.10
N GLU A 326 4.00 17.87 -18.11
CA GLU A 326 2.56 17.63 -18.04
C GLU A 326 2.27 16.17 -17.75
N GLN A 327 1.33 15.89 -16.84
CA GLN A 327 0.89 14.52 -16.54
C GLN A 327 0.11 13.93 -17.73
N GLN A 328 0.62 12.85 -18.30
CA GLN A 328 0.02 12.12 -19.42
C GLN A 328 -0.86 10.96 -18.93
N GLU A 329 -0.39 10.21 -17.92
CA GLU A 329 -1.09 9.02 -17.41
C GLU A 329 -0.83 8.83 -15.91
N SER A 330 -1.77 8.18 -15.22
CA SER A 330 -1.58 7.66 -13.85
C SER A 330 -1.70 6.14 -13.86
N ILE A 331 -0.71 5.46 -13.28
CA ILE A 331 -0.60 4.00 -13.27
C ILE A 331 -0.34 3.51 -11.82
N PRO A 332 -0.67 2.25 -11.47
CA PRO A 332 -0.41 1.69 -10.14
C PRO A 332 1.06 1.73 -9.82
N VAL A 333 1.36 1.90 -8.53
CA VAL A 333 2.73 1.76 -8.06
C VAL A 333 3.17 0.32 -8.25
N ASP A 334 4.41 0.11 -8.68
CA ASP A 334 4.97 -1.22 -8.74
C ASP A 334 5.34 -1.69 -7.33
N VAL A 335 5.31 -3.00 -7.12
CA VAL A 335 5.56 -3.61 -5.82
C VAL A 335 6.95 -3.31 -5.29
N TYR A 336 7.97 -3.20 -6.15
CA TYR A 336 9.32 -2.85 -5.71
C TYR A 336 9.35 -1.43 -5.15
N THR A 337 8.79 -0.46 -5.87
CA THR A 337 8.70 0.92 -5.41
C THR A 337 7.89 1.01 -4.13
N PHE A 338 6.75 0.32 -4.04
CA PHE A 338 5.93 0.27 -2.83
C PHE A 338 6.72 -0.22 -1.62
N LEU A 339 7.42 -1.36 -1.74
CA LEU A 339 8.18 -1.98 -0.64
C LEU A 339 9.42 -1.18 -0.21
N ASN A 340 9.88 -0.27 -1.07
CA ASN A 340 11.00 0.61 -0.76
C ASN A 340 10.56 1.98 -0.26
N LEU A 341 9.26 2.32 -0.20
CA LEU A 341 8.82 3.61 0.34
C LEU A 341 9.22 3.75 1.82
N ASP A 342 9.49 4.99 2.24
CA ASP A 342 9.71 5.29 3.65
C ASP A 342 8.47 4.90 4.48
N PRO A 343 8.59 4.01 5.50
CA PRO A 343 7.43 3.54 6.25
C PRO A 343 6.67 4.65 6.97
N SER A 344 7.33 5.74 7.38
CA SER A 344 6.67 6.88 8.01
C SER A 344 5.78 7.63 7.01
N GLN A 345 6.27 7.82 5.78
CA GLN A 345 5.47 8.39 4.71
C GLN A 345 4.33 7.46 4.29
N LEU A 346 4.55 6.14 4.22
CA LEU A 346 3.46 5.19 3.95
C LEU A 346 2.38 5.25 5.03
N ASN A 347 2.73 5.32 6.32
CA ASN A 347 1.75 5.46 7.38
C ASN A 347 0.91 6.74 7.26
N ARG A 348 1.57 7.87 6.98
CA ARG A 348 0.90 9.16 6.75
C ARG A 348 0.04 9.15 5.49
N HIS A 349 0.43 8.37 4.48
CA HIS A 349 -0.40 8.13 3.30
C HIS A 349 -1.66 7.33 3.66
N LEU A 350 -1.54 6.22 4.41
CA LEU A 350 -2.69 5.45 4.90
C LEU A 350 -3.64 6.33 5.73
N ALA A 351 -3.10 7.22 6.57
CA ALA A 351 -3.88 8.20 7.30
C ALA A 351 -4.63 9.19 6.39
N ALA A 352 -4.02 9.63 5.28
CA ALA A 352 -4.65 10.51 4.31
C ALA A 352 -5.80 9.84 3.57
N LEU A 353 -5.67 8.54 3.28
CA LEU A 353 -6.73 7.74 2.65
C LEU A 353 -7.91 7.50 3.59
N ALA A 354 -7.64 7.28 4.88
CA ALA A 354 -8.69 7.08 5.90
C ALA A 354 -9.42 8.37 6.28
N ALA A 355 -8.87 9.55 5.96
CA ALA A 355 -9.48 10.83 6.30
C ALA A 355 -10.78 11.06 5.49
N PRO A 356 -11.92 11.37 6.13
CA PRO A 356 -13.16 11.63 5.43
C PRO A 356 -12.98 12.77 4.42
N THR A 357 -13.32 12.54 3.16
CA THR A 357 -13.21 13.52 2.05
C THR A 357 -14.07 14.78 2.25
N GLY A 358 -14.87 14.87 3.33
CA GLY A 358 -15.88 15.91 3.55
C GLY A 358 -15.68 16.86 4.74
N ALA A 359 -14.56 16.83 5.46
CA ALA A 359 -14.38 17.68 6.65
C ALA A 359 -14.02 19.16 6.37
N ALA A 360 -13.96 19.59 5.10
CA ALA A 360 -13.57 20.95 4.73
C ALA A 360 -14.68 22.03 4.92
N ASN A 361 -15.92 21.69 5.32
CA ASN A 361 -17.03 22.65 5.35
C ASN A 361 -17.75 22.82 6.71
N SER A 362 -17.08 22.59 7.83
CA SER A 362 -17.66 22.86 9.16
C SER A 362 -16.78 23.69 10.08
N SER A 363 -16.19 24.76 9.53
CA SER A 363 -15.71 25.92 10.30
C SER A 363 -16.59 27.15 10.03
N ASN A 364 -17.92 27.00 10.15
CA ASN A 364 -18.79 28.13 10.48
C ASN A 364 -18.57 28.51 11.96
N LEU A 365 -17.39 29.05 12.24
CA LEU A 365 -17.14 29.85 13.43
C LEU A 365 -18.01 31.11 13.28
N ALA A 366 -19.10 31.13 14.02
CA ALA A 366 -19.97 32.27 14.17
C ALA A 366 -19.16 33.52 14.49
N ALA A 367 -19.00 34.41 13.51
CA ALA A 367 -18.49 35.75 13.74
C ALA A 367 -19.49 36.49 14.64
N PRO A 368 -19.07 37.08 15.78
CA PRO A 368 -19.98 37.87 16.61
C PRO A 368 -20.36 39.14 15.87
N ALA A 369 -21.67 39.31 15.66
CA ALA A 369 -22.26 40.50 15.08
C ALA A 369 -21.85 41.76 15.86
N ARG A 370 -21.00 42.60 15.26
CA ARG A 370 -20.78 43.98 15.72
C ARG A 370 -22.03 44.79 15.42
N LYS A 371 -22.82 45.09 16.45
CA LYS A 371 -23.80 46.17 16.43
C LYS A 371 -23.03 47.50 16.44
N PHE A 372 -23.14 48.27 15.36
CA PHE A 372 -22.91 49.70 15.40
C PHE A 372 -24.19 50.37 15.88
N SER A 373 -24.06 51.21 16.90
CA SER A 373 -25.04 52.19 17.38
C SER A 373 -24.39 53.56 17.35
#